data_AF-A0A965P8H7-F1
#
_entry.id   AF-A0A965P8H7-F1
#
_cell.length_a   1.000
_cell.length_b   1.000
_cell.length_c   1.000
_cell.angle_alpha   90.00
_cell.angle_beta   90.00
_cell.angle_gamma   90.00
#
_symmetry.space_group_name_H-M   'P 1'
#
loop_
_entity.id
_entity.type
_entity.pdbx_description
1 polymer ?
#
loop_
_entity_poly.entity_id
_entity_poly.type
_entity_poly.pdbx_seq_one_letter_code
_entity_poly.pdbx_strand_id
1 'polypeptide(L)'
;MSLENLSEGEIRELALLAKELHDNPSTRSEALRLTKKIRQDLPIPELDLQDKVEKNREAMQAKIDSLEAKLRENDARKTLDERRRALKDNGKVSSDDEIKEVEKIMVEKKIADHETAADYFNWMKQAEVDKPTPIFQGSPVLNNFDLKNYFKNPQNAARENAMQALTELRSPKRPIGL
;
A
#
# COMPACT_ATOMS: atom_id res chain seq x y z
N MET A 1 47.50 -32.93 -32.27
CA MET A 1 48.65 -32.91 -31.34
C MET A 1 49.12 -34.34 -31.21
N SER A 2 50.18 -34.70 -31.91
CA SER A 2 50.78 -36.03 -31.79
C SER A 2 51.47 -36.15 -30.42
N LEU A 3 51.44 -37.35 -29.84
CA LEU A 3 52.13 -37.66 -28.57
C LEU A 3 53.66 -37.81 -28.77
N GLU A 4 54.19 -37.38 -29.92
CA GLU A 4 55.55 -37.64 -30.38
C GLU A 4 56.64 -36.90 -29.59
N ASN A 5 56.26 -35.87 -28.82
CA ASN A 5 57.19 -35.09 -27.99
C ASN A 5 57.22 -35.53 -26.51
N LEU A 6 56.42 -36.53 -26.13
CA LEU A 6 56.36 -37.06 -24.76
C LEU A 6 57.08 -38.40 -24.69
N SER A 7 57.82 -38.64 -23.59
CA SER A 7 58.42 -39.95 -23.34
C SER A 7 57.34 -41.02 -23.12
N GLU A 8 57.65 -42.28 -23.42
CA GLU A 8 56.71 -43.39 -23.17
C GLU A 8 56.27 -43.48 -21.70
N GLY A 9 57.14 -43.06 -20.76
CA GLY A 9 56.82 -42.97 -19.34
C GLY A 9 55.74 -41.91 -19.06
N GLU A 10 55.90 -40.70 -19.58
CA GLU A 10 54.92 -39.61 -19.41
C GLU A 10 53.56 -39.95 -20.03
N ILE A 11 53.55 -40.65 -21.18
CA ILE A 11 52.31 -41.13 -21.80
C ILE A 11 51.58 -42.12 -20.88
N ARG A 12 52.32 -43.03 -20.21
CA ARG A 12 51.74 -44.00 -19.28
C ARG A 12 51.21 -43.33 -18.02
N GLU A 13 51.94 -42.38 -17.45
CA GLU A 13 51.49 -41.62 -16.28
C GLU A 13 50.23 -40.80 -16.59
N LEU A 14 50.18 -40.13 -17.76
CA LEU A 14 48.98 -39.41 -18.20
C LEU A 14 47.79 -40.35 -18.44
N ALA A 15 48.02 -41.53 -19.00
CA ALA A 15 46.98 -42.54 -19.19
C ALA A 15 46.48 -43.10 -17.85
N LEU A 16 47.38 -43.29 -16.88
CA LEU A 16 47.05 -43.75 -15.53
C LEU A 16 46.19 -42.70 -14.81
N LEU A 17 46.60 -41.43 -14.84
CA LEU A 17 45.85 -40.32 -14.27
C LEU A 17 44.46 -40.16 -14.91
N ALA A 18 44.38 -40.26 -16.24
CA ALA A 18 43.10 -40.19 -16.94
C ALA A 18 42.15 -41.32 -16.55
N LYS A 19 42.70 -42.52 -16.30
CA LYS A 19 41.95 -43.67 -15.80
C LYS A 19 41.49 -43.45 -14.35
N GLU A 20 42.36 -42.99 -13.46
CA GLU A 20 42.01 -42.67 -12.07
C GLU A 20 40.93 -41.59 -11.97
N LEU A 21 41.01 -40.54 -12.80
CA LEU A 21 40.00 -39.49 -12.88
C LEU A 21 38.65 -40.01 -13.37
N HIS A 22 38.64 -41.02 -14.24
CA HIS A 22 37.43 -41.66 -14.75
C HIS A 22 36.82 -42.66 -13.75
N ASP A 23 37.65 -43.44 -13.07
CA ASP A 23 37.24 -44.49 -12.14
C ASP A 23 36.75 -43.91 -10.80
N ASN A 24 37.19 -42.71 -10.43
CA ASN A 24 36.75 -42.04 -9.20
C ASN A 24 35.41 -41.30 -9.38
N PRO A 25 34.34 -41.70 -8.65
CA PRO A 25 33.01 -41.09 -8.79
C PRO A 25 32.95 -39.58 -8.52
N SER A 26 33.82 -39.03 -7.69
CA SER A 26 33.79 -37.60 -7.36
C SER A 26 34.37 -36.72 -8.46
N THR A 27 35.36 -37.21 -9.22
CA THR A 27 36.05 -36.44 -10.27
C THR A 27 35.56 -36.80 -11.68
N ARG A 28 34.87 -37.94 -11.83
CA ARG A 28 34.39 -38.45 -13.13
C ARG A 28 33.51 -37.44 -13.88
N SER A 29 32.55 -36.82 -13.20
CA SER A 29 31.64 -35.85 -13.83
C SER A 29 32.37 -34.60 -14.34
N GLU A 30 33.31 -34.08 -13.54
CA GLU A 30 34.13 -32.92 -13.91
C GLU A 30 35.10 -33.25 -15.05
N ALA A 31 35.73 -34.43 -15.01
CA ALA A 31 36.57 -34.93 -16.09
C ALA A 31 35.76 -35.08 -17.39
N LEU A 32 34.57 -35.68 -17.33
CA LEU A 32 33.67 -35.79 -18.47
C LEU A 32 33.25 -34.40 -19.01
N ARG A 33 32.96 -33.43 -18.13
CA ARG A 33 32.62 -32.05 -18.53
C ARG A 33 33.79 -31.37 -19.25
N LEU A 34 35.01 -31.55 -18.75
CA LEU A 34 36.23 -31.05 -19.40
C LEU A 34 36.43 -31.72 -20.76
N THR A 35 36.23 -33.03 -20.87
CA THR A 35 36.33 -33.72 -22.16
C THR A 35 35.29 -33.23 -23.17
N LYS A 36 34.05 -32.95 -22.74
CA LYS A 36 32.98 -32.37 -23.59
C LYS A 36 33.31 -30.96 -24.07
N LYS A 37 34.01 -30.14 -23.26
CA LYS A 37 34.49 -28.81 -23.69
C LYS A 37 35.54 -28.91 -24.80
N ILE A 38 36.42 -29.91 -24.73
CA ILE A 38 37.50 -30.15 -25.72
C ILE A 38 36.95 -30.86 -26.97
N ARG A 39 36.04 -31.82 -26.79
CA ARG A 39 35.39 -32.61 -27.83
C ARG A 39 33.88 -32.47 -27.71
N GLN A 40 33.34 -31.42 -28.31
CA GLN A 40 31.92 -31.05 -28.23
C GLN A 40 31.01 -32.09 -28.89
N ASP A 41 31.53 -32.83 -29.86
CA ASP A 41 30.75 -33.80 -30.64
C ASP A 41 30.51 -35.13 -29.91
N LEU A 42 31.21 -35.39 -28.80
CA LEU A 42 31.07 -36.64 -28.05
C LEU A 42 29.79 -36.63 -27.22
N PRO A 43 28.77 -37.47 -27.51
CA PRO A 43 27.60 -37.56 -26.65
C PRO A 43 28.00 -38.18 -25.31
N ILE A 44 27.71 -37.49 -24.20
CA ILE A 44 27.95 -37.99 -22.83
C ILE A 44 26.60 -38.01 -22.11
N PRO A 45 25.83 -39.11 -22.20
CA PRO A 45 24.46 -39.17 -21.71
C PRO A 45 24.32 -38.85 -20.22
N GLU A 46 25.33 -39.20 -19.42
CA GLU A 46 25.34 -38.95 -17.97
C GLU A 46 25.27 -37.44 -17.66
N LEU A 47 26.04 -36.62 -18.38
CA LEU A 47 26.06 -35.17 -18.22
C LEU A 47 24.83 -34.52 -18.84
N ASP A 48 24.45 -34.96 -20.04
CA ASP A 48 23.27 -34.41 -20.73
C ASP A 48 21.98 -34.65 -19.92
N LEU A 49 21.89 -35.78 -19.21
CA LEU A 49 20.80 -36.07 -18.30
C LEU A 49 20.86 -35.20 -17.04
N GLN A 50 22.03 -35.08 -16.40
CA GLN A 50 22.21 -34.23 -15.23
C GLN A 50 21.83 -32.77 -15.53
N ASP A 51 22.35 -32.21 -16.61
CA ASP A 51 22.07 -30.83 -17.00
C ASP A 51 20.58 -30.62 -17.33
N LYS A 52 19.90 -31.60 -17.92
CA LYS A 52 18.44 -31.55 -18.13
C LYS A 52 17.67 -31.61 -16.83
N VAL A 53 18.07 -32.46 -15.89
CA VAL A 53 17.44 -32.59 -14.58
C VAL A 53 17.64 -31.30 -13.77
N GLU A 54 18.85 -30.75 -13.76
CA GLU A 54 19.17 -29.47 -13.11
C GLU A 54 18.34 -28.33 -13.69
N LYS A 55 18.28 -28.18 -15.02
CA LYS A 55 17.44 -27.18 -15.68
C LYS A 55 15.95 -27.34 -15.34
N ASN A 56 15.45 -28.57 -15.35
CA ASN A 56 14.06 -28.84 -14.98
C ASN A 56 13.81 -28.49 -13.50
N ARG A 57 14.74 -28.83 -12.61
CA ARG A 57 14.66 -28.50 -11.19
C ARG A 57 14.66 -26.99 -10.96
N GLU A 58 15.54 -26.25 -11.61
CA GLU A 58 15.60 -24.78 -11.54
C GLU A 58 14.29 -24.15 -12.05
N ALA A 59 13.77 -24.62 -13.19
CA ALA A 59 12.50 -24.14 -13.73
C ALA A 59 11.32 -24.44 -12.79
N MET A 60 11.30 -25.61 -12.16
CA MET A 60 10.30 -25.97 -11.16
C MET A 60 10.42 -25.11 -9.90
N GLN A 61 11.63 -24.88 -9.39
CA GLN A 61 11.87 -24.04 -8.22
C GLN A 61 11.43 -22.61 -8.49
N ALA A 62 11.83 -22.02 -9.62
CA ALA A 62 11.42 -20.67 -10.01
C ALA A 62 9.89 -20.54 -10.10
N LYS A 63 9.20 -21.59 -10.59
CA LYS A 63 7.74 -21.62 -10.62
C LYS A 63 7.15 -21.68 -9.22
N ILE A 64 7.69 -22.51 -8.33
CA ILE A 64 7.27 -22.61 -6.92
C ILE A 64 7.44 -21.25 -6.24
N ASP A 65 8.62 -20.63 -6.35
CA ASP A 65 8.92 -19.33 -5.75
C ASP A 65 7.95 -18.25 -6.26
N SER A 66 7.62 -18.25 -7.56
CA SER A 66 6.65 -17.33 -8.14
C SER A 66 5.22 -17.55 -7.63
N LEU A 67 4.84 -18.81 -7.39
CA LEU A 67 3.53 -19.16 -6.86
C LEU A 67 3.42 -18.79 -5.39
N GLU A 68 4.46 -19.06 -4.59
CA GLU A 68 4.53 -18.65 -3.19
C GLU A 68 4.50 -17.13 -3.03
N ALA A 69 5.20 -16.39 -3.90
CA ALA A 69 5.15 -14.93 -3.91
C ALA A 69 3.73 -14.41 -4.19
N LYS A 70 3.05 -14.96 -5.20
CA LYS A 70 1.66 -14.62 -5.52
C LYS A 70 0.69 -15.01 -4.40
N LEU A 71 0.92 -16.14 -3.74
CA LEU A 71 0.10 -16.58 -2.62
C LEU A 71 0.25 -15.63 -1.43
N ARG A 72 1.49 -15.26 -1.09
CA ARG A 72 1.78 -14.25 -0.06
C ARG A 72 1.14 -12.90 -0.37
N GLU A 73 1.20 -12.45 -1.63
CA GLU A 73 0.54 -11.21 -2.05
C GLU A 73 -0.99 -11.30 -1.90
N ASN A 74 -1.59 -12.40 -2.35
CA ASN A 74 -3.04 -12.61 -2.23
C ASN A 74 -3.49 -12.68 -0.77
N ASP A 75 -2.73 -13.34 0.10
CA ASP A 75 -3.06 -13.43 1.53
C ASP A 75 -2.92 -12.06 2.22
N ALA A 76 -1.91 -11.27 1.85
CA ALA A 76 -1.78 -9.88 2.31
C ALA A 76 -2.97 -9.01 1.84
N ARG A 77 -3.43 -9.18 0.61
CA ARG A 77 -4.62 -8.46 0.10
C ARG A 77 -5.89 -8.89 0.83
N LYS A 78 -6.10 -10.20 1.03
CA LYS A 78 -7.27 -10.72 1.75
C LYS A 78 -7.33 -10.21 3.19
N THR A 79 -6.20 -10.27 3.91
CA THR A 79 -6.15 -9.78 5.29
C THR A 79 -6.40 -8.27 5.39
N LEU A 80 -5.95 -7.48 4.41
CA LEU A 80 -6.32 -6.06 4.32
C LEU A 80 -7.82 -5.88 4.04
N ASP A 81 -8.39 -6.62 3.10
CA ASP A 81 -9.82 -6.52 2.77
C ASP A 81 -10.71 -6.99 3.93
N GLU A 82 -10.29 -8.01 4.68
CA GLU A 82 -10.94 -8.45 5.93
C GLU A 82 -10.93 -7.34 6.98
N ARG A 83 -9.80 -6.64 7.16
CA ARG A 83 -9.72 -5.50 8.08
C ARG A 83 -10.61 -4.34 7.63
N ARG A 84 -10.64 -4.03 6.33
CA ARG A 84 -11.54 -3.01 5.76
C ARG A 84 -13.00 -3.34 5.99
N ARG A 85 -13.39 -4.61 5.81
CA ARG A 85 -14.75 -5.09 6.11
C ARG A 85 -15.05 -4.99 7.60
N ALA A 86 -14.13 -5.41 8.47
CA ALA A 86 -14.30 -5.30 9.92
C ALA A 86 -14.53 -3.85 10.37
N LEU A 87 -13.87 -2.86 9.75
CA LEU A 87 -14.13 -1.44 10.03
C LEU A 87 -15.54 -0.99 9.66
N LYS A 88 -16.08 -1.49 8.53
CA LYS A 88 -17.46 -1.23 8.11
C LYS A 88 -18.47 -1.94 9.02
N ASP A 89 -18.22 -3.20 9.32
CA ASP A 89 -19.09 -4.03 10.16
C ASP A 89 -19.17 -3.47 11.59
N ASN A 90 -18.07 -2.95 12.12
CA ASN A 90 -18.02 -2.26 13.41
C ASN A 90 -18.62 -0.85 13.37
N GLY A 91 -19.07 -0.36 12.21
CA GLY A 91 -19.67 0.97 12.06
C GLY A 91 -18.70 2.14 12.28
N LYS A 92 -17.38 1.90 12.29
CA LYS A 92 -16.37 2.94 12.46
C LYS A 92 -16.18 3.79 11.20
N VAL A 93 -16.57 3.24 10.04
CA VAL A 93 -16.43 3.86 8.73
C VAL A 93 -17.70 3.63 7.91
N SER A 94 -18.19 4.67 7.24
CA SER A 94 -19.48 4.67 6.52
C SER A 94 -19.32 4.47 5.01
N SER A 95 -18.17 4.82 4.43
CA SER A 95 -17.92 4.77 2.98
C SER A 95 -16.51 4.25 2.67
N ASP A 96 -16.32 3.70 1.47
CA ASP A 96 -15.00 3.29 0.98
C ASP A 96 -14.00 4.46 0.86
N ASP A 97 -14.49 5.69 0.70
CA ASP A 97 -13.60 6.86 0.64
C ASP A 97 -13.01 7.21 2.00
N GLU A 98 -13.78 7.04 3.07
CA GLU A 98 -13.31 7.23 4.45
C GLU A 98 -12.25 6.19 4.83
N ILE A 99 -12.34 4.95 4.30
CA ILE A 99 -11.30 3.93 4.49
C ILE A 99 -9.96 4.40 3.92
N LYS A 100 -9.95 5.03 2.74
CA LYS A 100 -8.72 5.56 2.12
C LYS A 100 -8.11 6.68 2.96
N GLU A 101 -8.94 7.52 3.57
CA GLU A 101 -8.49 8.58 4.47
C GLU A 101 -7.91 8.01 5.77
N VAL A 102 -8.52 6.97 6.33
CA VAL A 102 -7.99 6.23 7.48
C VAL A 102 -6.64 5.58 7.15
N GLU A 103 -6.51 4.93 5.99
CA GLU A 103 -5.24 4.34 5.53
C GLU A 103 -4.16 5.40 5.30
N LYS A 104 -4.54 6.58 4.79
CA LYS A 104 -3.63 7.72 4.67
C LYS A 104 -3.12 8.17 6.04
N ILE A 105 -4.01 8.28 7.02
CA ILE A 105 -3.66 8.61 8.41
C ILE A 105 -2.75 7.54 9.01
N MET A 106 -2.99 6.25 8.74
CA MET A 106 -2.13 5.16 9.20
C MET A 106 -0.69 5.34 8.72
N VAL A 107 -0.50 5.68 7.45
CA VAL A 107 0.84 5.89 6.86
C VAL A 107 1.48 7.17 7.41
N GLU A 108 0.74 8.28 7.46
CA GLU A 108 1.25 9.58 7.91
C GLU A 108 1.62 9.58 9.40
N LYS A 109 0.79 8.95 10.23
CA LYS A 109 0.98 8.87 11.69
C LYS A 109 1.70 7.61 12.16
N LYS A 110 2.08 6.72 11.23
CA LYS A 110 2.72 5.42 11.51
C LYS A 110 1.92 4.56 12.50
N ILE A 111 0.60 4.56 12.35
CA ILE A 111 -0.29 3.71 13.14
C ILE A 111 -0.35 2.34 12.44
N ALA A 112 0.05 1.28 13.15
CA ALA A 112 0.09 -0.07 12.59
C ALA A 112 -1.29 -0.72 12.48
N ASP A 113 -2.23 -0.29 13.33
CA ASP A 113 -3.56 -0.88 13.47
C ASP A 113 -4.65 -0.02 12.77
N HIS A 114 -5.54 -0.70 12.04
CA HIS A 114 -6.60 -0.06 11.26
C HIS A 114 -7.70 0.49 12.15
N GLU A 115 -7.97 -0.18 13.27
CA GLU A 115 -9.01 0.22 14.20
C GLU A 115 -8.63 1.50 14.94
N THR A 116 -7.42 1.53 15.50
CA THR A 116 -6.86 2.72 16.17
C THR A 116 -6.83 3.95 15.24
N ALA A 117 -6.50 3.75 13.96
CA ALA A 117 -6.50 4.83 12.99
C ALA A 117 -7.92 5.32 12.63
N ALA A 118 -8.89 4.41 12.58
CA ALA A 118 -10.30 4.78 12.38
C ALA A 118 -10.82 5.59 13.57
N ASP A 119 -10.45 5.23 14.80
CA ASP A 119 -10.83 6.00 15.99
C ASP A 119 -10.21 7.41 15.97
N TYR A 120 -8.95 7.52 15.55
CA TYR A 120 -8.30 8.82 15.39
C TYR A 120 -8.96 9.69 14.31
N PHE A 121 -9.35 9.08 13.19
CA PHE A 121 -10.08 9.77 12.13
C PHE A 121 -11.45 10.26 12.60
N ASN A 122 -12.18 9.44 13.35
CA ASN A 122 -13.45 9.83 13.95
C ASN A 122 -13.29 10.96 14.96
N TRP A 123 -12.22 10.93 15.78
CA TRP A 123 -11.88 12.04 16.66
C TRP A 123 -11.57 13.32 15.89
N MET A 124 -10.83 13.24 14.78
CA MET A 124 -10.54 14.39 13.93
C MET A 124 -11.82 14.99 13.32
N LYS A 125 -12.73 14.15 12.83
CA LYS A 125 -14.03 14.58 12.32
C LYS A 125 -14.89 15.26 13.39
N GLN A 126 -14.96 14.68 14.58
CA GLN A 126 -15.67 15.28 15.71
C GLN A 126 -15.06 16.63 16.08
N ALA A 127 -13.73 16.71 16.19
CA ALA A 127 -13.04 17.96 16.47
C ALA A 127 -13.25 19.04 15.38
N GLU A 128 -13.51 18.64 14.13
CA GLU A 128 -13.84 19.55 13.04
C GLU A 128 -15.29 20.04 13.08
N VAL A 129 -16.24 19.17 13.44
CA VAL A 129 -17.65 19.54 13.67
C VAL A 129 -17.78 20.42 14.92
N ASP A 130 -16.99 20.15 15.96
CA ASP A 130 -16.94 20.90 17.21
C ASP A 130 -16.08 22.18 17.10
N LYS A 131 -15.52 22.50 15.92
CA LYS A 131 -15.02 23.86 15.67
C LYS A 131 -16.21 24.78 15.93
N PRO A 132 -16.12 25.73 16.88
CA PRO A 132 -17.23 26.63 17.15
C PRO A 132 -17.58 27.27 15.82
N THR A 133 -18.81 26.99 15.34
CA THR A 133 -19.36 27.58 14.11
C THR A 133 -18.89 29.02 14.09
N PRO A 134 -18.14 29.47 13.06
CA PRO A 134 -17.64 30.83 13.05
C PRO A 134 -18.84 31.70 13.33
N ILE A 135 -18.83 32.38 14.48
CA ILE A 135 -19.91 33.28 14.88
C ILE A 135 -20.14 34.11 13.64
N PHE A 136 -21.30 33.93 13.01
CA PHE A 136 -21.61 34.51 11.72
C PHE A 136 -21.17 35.97 11.80
N GLN A 137 -20.10 36.34 11.09
CA GLN A 137 -19.61 37.72 11.00
C GLN A 137 -20.56 38.55 10.12
N GLY A 138 -21.78 38.09 9.87
CA GLY A 138 -22.86 39.00 9.53
C GLY A 138 -23.20 39.78 10.79
N SER A 139 -23.02 41.10 10.68
CA SER A 139 -23.37 42.15 11.63
C SER A 139 -24.15 41.67 12.86
N PRO A 140 -23.69 41.96 14.09
CA PRO A 140 -24.43 41.62 15.31
C PRO A 140 -25.91 41.90 15.07
N VAL A 141 -26.78 40.92 15.24
CA VAL A 141 -28.22 41.14 15.09
C VAL A 141 -28.65 42.32 15.97
N LEU A 142 -27.91 42.58 17.05
CA LEU A 142 -27.99 43.73 17.95
C LEU A 142 -27.60 45.09 17.35
N ASN A 143 -26.79 45.17 16.29
CA ASN A 143 -26.43 46.43 15.62
C ASN A 143 -27.57 47.02 14.80
N ASN A 144 -28.57 46.20 14.41
CA ASN A 144 -29.79 46.68 13.77
C ASN A 144 -30.84 47.14 14.79
N PHE A 145 -30.62 46.92 16.09
CA PHE A 145 -31.48 47.42 17.16
C PHE A 145 -30.84 48.64 17.80
N ASP A 146 -31.50 49.79 17.74
CA ASP A 146 -31.07 50.98 18.49
C ASP A 146 -31.36 50.80 19.99
N LEU A 147 -30.50 50.04 20.66
CA LEU A 147 -30.61 49.72 22.08
C LEU A 147 -30.42 50.96 22.97
N LYS A 148 -29.87 52.05 22.44
CA LYS A 148 -29.54 53.27 23.20
C LYS A 148 -30.79 53.93 23.79
N ASN A 149 -31.93 53.86 23.09
CA ASN A 149 -33.20 54.42 23.56
C ASN A 149 -33.85 53.52 24.63
N TYR A 150 -33.68 52.19 24.50
CA TYR A 150 -34.15 51.22 25.49
C TYR A 150 -33.44 51.35 26.84
N PHE A 151 -32.16 51.71 26.85
CA PHE A 151 -31.42 51.94 28.10
C PHE A 151 -31.87 53.19 28.87
N LYS A 152 -32.44 54.20 28.19
CA LYS A 152 -32.89 55.45 28.85
C LYS A 152 -34.36 55.40 29.29
N ASN A 153 -35.24 54.84 28.45
CA ASN A 153 -36.65 54.65 28.81
C ASN A 153 -37.25 53.48 28.01
N PRO A 154 -37.30 52.27 28.60
CA PRO A 154 -37.64 51.05 27.87
C PRO A 154 -39.11 51.02 27.40
N GLN A 155 -40.03 51.64 28.15
CA GLN A 155 -41.46 51.62 27.83
C GLN A 155 -41.78 52.51 26.61
N ASN A 156 -41.18 53.69 26.53
CA ASN A 156 -41.40 54.59 25.40
C ASN A 156 -40.70 54.08 24.13
N ALA A 157 -39.47 53.56 24.25
CA ALA A 157 -38.76 52.97 23.12
C ALA A 157 -39.51 51.76 22.51
N ALA A 158 -40.16 50.94 23.34
CA ALA A 158 -41.00 49.83 22.86
C ALA A 158 -42.25 50.33 22.11
N ARG A 159 -42.88 51.42 22.57
CA ARG A 159 -44.05 52.01 21.91
C ARG A 159 -43.69 52.63 20.55
N GLU A 160 -42.56 53.34 20.48
CA GLU A 160 -42.07 53.95 19.24
C GLU A 160 -41.71 52.90 18.20
N ASN A 161 -40.99 51.84 18.58
CA ASN A 161 -40.67 50.75 17.66
C ASN A 161 -41.91 49.96 17.21
N ALA A 162 -42.91 49.78 18.08
CA ALA A 162 -44.18 49.17 17.68
C ALA A 162 -44.96 50.03 16.67
N MET A 163 -44.95 51.36 16.86
CA MET A 163 -45.55 52.32 15.92
C MET A 163 -44.82 52.33 14.58
N GLN A 164 -43.48 52.26 14.61
CA GLN A 164 -42.66 52.19 13.40
C GLN A 164 -42.90 50.89 12.62
N ALA A 165 -42.93 49.73 13.30
CA ALA A 165 -43.27 48.45 12.67
C ALA A 165 -44.68 48.44 12.05
N LEU A 166 -45.67 49.05 12.71
CA LEU A 166 -47.02 49.23 12.15
C LEU A 166 -47.04 50.15 10.93
N THR A 167 -46.18 51.18 10.91
CA THR A 167 -46.06 52.10 9.78
C THR A 167 -45.41 51.42 8.57
N GLU A 168 -44.39 50.58 8.82
CA GLU A 168 -43.72 49.78 7.79
C GLU A 168 -44.66 48.71 7.19
N LEU A 169 -45.51 48.09 8.01
CA LEU A 169 -46.57 47.18 7.55
C LEU A 169 -47.63 47.90 6.71
N ARG A 170 -47.94 49.16 7.03
CA ARG A 170 -48.95 49.97 6.35
C ARG A 170 -48.43 50.62 5.05
N SER A 171 -47.12 50.69 4.85
CA SER A 171 -46.49 51.25 3.65
C SER A 171 -45.20 50.50 3.30
N PRO A 172 -45.31 49.27 2.75
CA PRO A 172 -44.15 48.48 2.39
C PRO A 172 -43.39 49.14 1.24
N LYS A 173 -42.25 49.78 1.54
CA LYS A 173 -41.32 50.33 0.53
C LYS A 173 -40.24 49.33 0.07
N ARG A 174 -40.33 48.06 0.47
CA ARG A 174 -39.38 47.02 0.04
C ARG A 174 -40.04 46.09 -0.99
N PRO A 175 -39.43 45.87 -2.17
CA PRO A 175 -39.94 44.89 -3.12
C PRO A 175 -39.90 43.49 -2.50
N ILE A 176 -41.02 42.78 -2.57
CA ILE A 176 -41.10 41.38 -2.14
C ILE A 176 -40.38 40.55 -3.20
N GLY A 177 -39.17 40.10 -2.90
CA GLY A 177 -38.42 39.12 -3.69
C GLY A 177 -36.99 39.54 -4.05
N LEU A 178 -36.04 39.18 -3.18
CA LEU A 178 -34.77 38.51 -3.52
C LEU A 178 -34.23 37.82 -2.27
#